data_AF-A0A3L5TV20-F1
#
_entry.id   AF-A0A3L5TV20-F1
#
_cell.length_a   1.000
_cell.length_b   1.000
_cell.length_c   1.000
_cell.angle_alpha   90.00
_cell.angle_beta   90.00
_cell.angle_gamma   90.00
#
_symmetry.space_group_name_H-M   'P 1'
#
loop_
_entity.id
_entity.type
_entity.pdbx_description
1 polymer ?
#
loop_
_entity_poly.entity_id
_entity_poly.type
_entity_poly.pdbx_seq_one_letter_code
_entity_poly.pdbx_strand_id
1 'polypeptide(L)'
;MIPYQYVEDGNGTIWLNSITCSGSEHKLINCTYSIDTSGCSHWYDVGVKCYLSCPAEEDEGLLRLIKGSTENNGRLEINYRGEWGTICSSRFGHVEASVACRQLGYWCVHVLRVELN
;
A
#
# COMPACT_ATOMS: atom_id res chain seq x y z
N MET A 1 11.32 -19.58 -6.30
CA MET A 1 10.60 -19.48 -7.59
C MET A 1 9.32 -18.71 -7.36
N ILE A 2 9.30 -17.40 -7.64
CA ILE A 2 8.05 -16.60 -7.61
C ILE A 2 7.34 -16.86 -8.95
N PRO A 3 6.02 -17.14 -8.97
CA PRO A 3 5.31 -17.35 -10.24
C PRO A 3 5.41 -16.08 -11.08
N TYR A 4 5.73 -16.22 -12.37
CA TYR A 4 5.58 -15.13 -13.33
C TYR A 4 4.14 -14.63 -13.26
N GLN A 5 3.95 -13.40 -12.79
CA GLN A 5 2.63 -12.79 -12.68
C GLN A 5 2.29 -12.23 -14.05
N TYR A 6 1.42 -12.92 -14.78
CA TYR A 6 0.93 -12.49 -16.09
C TYR A 6 -0.08 -11.35 -15.91
N VAL A 7 0.08 -10.29 -16.70
CA VAL A 7 -0.89 -9.19 -16.81
C VAL A 7 -1.45 -9.28 -18.21
N GLU A 8 -2.78 -9.41 -18.31
CA GLU A 8 -3.48 -9.44 -19.59
C GLU A 8 -3.37 -8.07 -20.29
N ASP A 9 -3.19 -8.12 -21.61
CA ASP A 9 -3.22 -6.95 -22.47
C ASP A 9 -4.65 -6.40 -22.61
N GLY A 10 -4.76 -5.09 -22.78
CA GLY A 10 -6.03 -4.41 -22.94
C GLY A 10 -6.57 -4.50 -24.37
N ASN A 11 -7.68 -3.80 -24.59
CA ASN A 11 -8.24 -3.56 -25.92
C ASN A 11 -8.83 -2.14 -25.98
N GLY A 12 -8.89 -1.55 -27.17
CA GLY A 12 -9.45 -0.22 -27.42
C GLY A 12 -8.44 0.92 -27.29
N THR A 13 -8.87 2.06 -26.75
CA THR A 13 -8.05 3.29 -26.72
C THR A 13 -6.98 3.22 -25.64
N ILE A 14 -5.72 3.42 -26.04
CA ILE A 14 -4.62 3.73 -25.12
C ILE A 14 -4.64 5.24 -24.86
N TRP A 15 -4.82 5.64 -23.60
CA TRP A 15 -5.06 7.04 -23.23
C TRP A 15 -3.80 7.85 -22.96
N LEU A 16 -2.77 7.22 -22.38
CA LEU A 16 -1.60 7.91 -21.84
C LEU A 16 -0.33 7.16 -22.22
N ASN A 17 0.74 7.92 -22.44
CA ASN A 17 2.08 7.42 -22.75
C ASN A 17 3.11 8.20 -21.92
N SER A 18 4.29 7.61 -21.71
CA SER A 18 5.47 8.29 -21.17
C SER A 18 5.21 9.00 -19.83
N ILE A 19 4.46 8.33 -18.95
CA ILE A 19 4.13 8.86 -17.62
C ILE A 19 5.41 8.94 -16.77
N THR A 20 5.69 10.12 -16.23
CA THR A 20 6.84 10.39 -15.36
C THR A 20 6.36 11.12 -14.10
N CYS A 21 6.56 10.50 -12.94
CA CYS A 21 6.17 11.02 -11.63
C CYS A 21 7.40 11.41 -10.81
N SER A 22 7.26 12.43 -9.95
CA SER A 22 8.24 12.81 -8.92
C SER A 22 8.17 11.89 -7.69
N GLY A 23 7.05 11.19 -7.50
CA GLY A 23 6.77 10.30 -6.37
C GLY A 23 5.96 10.94 -5.24
N SER A 24 5.61 12.22 -5.37
CA SER A 24 4.78 12.94 -4.39
C SER A 24 3.32 13.10 -4.83
N GLU A 25 3.01 12.75 -6.08
CA GLU A 25 1.68 12.85 -6.66
C GLU A 25 0.72 11.85 -6.00
N HIS A 26 -0.48 12.31 -5.68
CA HIS A 26 -1.54 11.45 -5.13
C HIS A 26 -2.34 10.69 -6.21
N LYS A 27 -2.16 11.04 -7.49
CA LYS A 27 -2.84 10.42 -8.64
C LYS A 27 -1.91 10.41 -9.85
N LEU A 28 -1.99 9.38 -10.71
CA LEU A 28 -1.18 9.27 -11.93
C LEU A 28 -1.40 10.43 -12.92
N ILE A 29 -2.61 11.00 -12.97
CA ILE A 29 -2.91 12.16 -13.84
C ILE A 29 -2.27 13.47 -13.35
N ASN A 30 -1.73 13.49 -12.14
CA ASN A 30 -0.97 14.63 -11.64
C ASN A 30 0.53 14.51 -11.97
N CYS A 31 0.96 13.38 -12.53
CA CYS A 31 2.30 13.23 -13.09
C CYS A 31 2.41 13.91 -14.46
N THR A 32 3.63 14.04 -14.98
CA THR A 32 3.82 14.46 -16.37
C THR A 32 3.53 13.28 -17.29
N TYR A 33 2.81 13.48 -18.39
CA TYR A 33 2.49 12.42 -19.36
C TYR A 33 2.30 12.99 -20.77
N SER A 34 2.35 12.11 -21.76
CA SER A 34 1.97 12.41 -23.14
C SER A 34 0.60 11.82 -23.46
N ILE A 35 -0.21 12.57 -24.19
CA ILE A 35 -1.44 12.07 -24.82
C ILE A 35 -1.18 11.52 -26.23
N ASP A 36 0.02 11.74 -26.77
CA ASP A 36 0.44 11.13 -28.03
C ASP A 36 0.84 9.68 -27.79
N THR A 37 0.00 8.78 -28.28
CA THR A 37 0.14 7.33 -28.16
C THR A 37 0.50 6.67 -29.50
N SER A 38 0.98 7.45 -30.48
CA SER A 38 1.26 6.99 -31.86
C SER A 38 2.33 5.89 -32.01
N GLY A 39 2.96 5.42 -30.94
CA GLY A 39 3.85 4.26 -30.91
C GLY A 39 3.45 3.17 -29.91
N CYS A 40 2.34 3.36 -29.19
CA CYS A 40 1.85 2.41 -28.21
C CYS A 40 0.83 1.46 -28.86
N SER A 41 0.90 0.17 -28.51
CA SER A 41 -0.17 -0.78 -28.77
C SER A 41 -0.32 -1.67 -27.53
N HIS A 42 -1.36 -2.51 -27.43
CA HIS A 42 -1.71 -3.19 -26.16
C HIS A 42 -0.64 -4.14 -25.60
N TRP A 43 0.29 -4.60 -26.43
CA TRP A 43 1.51 -5.29 -25.97
C TRP A 43 2.40 -4.48 -25.01
N TYR A 44 2.21 -3.16 -24.93
CA TYR A 44 2.91 -2.25 -24.02
C TYR A 44 2.05 -1.80 -22.84
N ASP A 45 0.85 -2.37 -22.66
CA ASP A 45 0.01 -2.02 -21.52
C ASP A 45 0.75 -2.37 -20.22
N VAL A 46 0.66 -1.46 -19.25
CA VAL A 46 1.40 -1.58 -17.99
C VAL A 46 0.50 -2.20 -16.93
N GLY A 47 0.98 -3.27 -16.31
CA GLY A 47 0.39 -3.84 -15.10
C GLY A 47 1.10 -3.40 -13.83
N VAL A 48 0.35 -3.28 -12.73
CA VAL A 48 0.90 -3.01 -11.41
C VAL A 48 0.48 -4.10 -10.43
N LYS A 49 1.43 -4.56 -9.61
CA LYS A 49 1.14 -5.40 -8.46
C LYS A 49 1.43 -4.62 -7.20
N CYS A 50 0.37 -4.24 -6.49
CA CYS A 50 0.47 -3.54 -5.23
C CYS A 50 0.56 -4.55 -4.08
N TYR A 51 1.41 -4.23 -3.11
CA TYR A 51 1.47 -4.96 -1.85
C TYR A 51 1.01 -4.03 -0.73
N LEU A 52 0.40 -4.61 0.31
CA LEU A 52 0.05 -3.85 1.52
C LEU A 52 1.30 -3.30 2.21
N SER A 53 2.44 -3.99 2.07
CA SER A 53 3.77 -3.55 2.48
C SER A 53 4.81 -4.08 1.49
N CYS A 54 5.86 -3.30 1.20
CA CYS A 54 6.99 -3.83 0.45
C CYS A 54 7.65 -4.92 1.31
N PRO A 55 7.86 -6.14 0.80
CA PRO A 55 8.74 -7.09 1.48
C PRO A 55 10.14 -6.49 1.45
N ALA A 56 10.54 -5.84 2.55
CA ALA A 56 11.95 -5.64 2.86
C ALA A 56 12.54 -7.05 3.04
N GLU A 57 13.82 -7.22 2.72
CA GLU A 57 14.44 -8.56 2.67
C GLU A 57 14.43 -9.36 3.99
N GLU A 58 13.89 -8.80 5.07
CA GLU A 58 13.37 -9.55 6.22
C GLU A 58 12.05 -8.88 6.66
N ASP A 59 11.09 -9.65 7.15
CA ASP A 59 9.73 -9.25 7.60
C ASP A 59 9.72 -8.21 8.76
N GLU A 60 10.83 -7.53 9.02
CA GLU A 60 11.05 -6.53 10.05
C GLU A 60 10.16 -5.29 9.83
N GLY A 61 9.41 -4.92 10.87
CA GLY A 61 8.53 -3.75 10.87
C GLY A 61 7.16 -3.98 10.23
N LEU A 62 6.84 -5.18 9.75
CA LEU A 62 5.50 -5.50 9.24
C LEU A 62 4.43 -5.28 10.30
N LEU A 63 3.27 -4.76 9.88
CA LEU A 63 2.12 -4.54 10.75
C LEU A 63 1.00 -5.51 10.42
N ARG A 64 0.25 -5.89 11.46
CA ARG A 64 -1.04 -6.58 11.32
C ARG A 64 -2.04 -6.11 12.38
N LEU A 65 -3.32 -6.22 12.05
CA LEU A 65 -4.42 -6.02 13.00
C LEU A 65 -4.96 -7.38 13.42
N ILE A 66 -4.99 -7.64 14.72
CA ILE A 66 -5.46 -8.91 15.29
C ILE A 66 -6.70 -8.67 16.14
N LYS A 67 -7.68 -9.58 16.05
CA LYS A 67 -8.93 -9.59 16.84
C LYS A 67 -9.76 -8.31 16.69
N GLY A 68 -9.82 -7.78 15.47
CA GLY A 68 -10.82 -6.77 15.10
C GLY A 68 -12.18 -7.35 14.82
N SER A 69 -13.21 -6.49 14.82
CA SER A 69 -14.55 -6.80 14.31
C SER A 69 -14.67 -6.60 12.80
N THR A 70 -13.75 -5.84 12.20
CA THR A 70 -13.63 -5.61 10.76
C THR A 70 -12.16 -5.68 10.35
N GLU A 71 -11.89 -5.77 9.04
CA GLU A 71 -10.52 -5.87 8.51
C GLU A 71 -9.64 -4.66 8.85
N ASN A 72 -10.24 -3.48 9.04
CA ASN A 72 -9.54 -2.22 9.31
C ASN A 72 -9.52 -1.82 10.79
N ASN A 73 -9.84 -2.73 11.71
CA ASN A 73 -9.70 -2.48 13.15
C ASN A 73 -9.09 -3.68 13.88
N GLY A 74 -8.59 -3.47 15.09
CA GLY A 74 -8.02 -4.52 15.92
C GLY A 74 -6.83 -4.04 16.73
N ARG A 75 -6.23 -4.96 17.49
CA ARG A 75 -4.96 -4.70 18.18
C ARG A 75 -3.84 -4.67 17.14
N LEU A 76 -3.06 -3.60 17.16
CA LEU A 76 -1.88 -3.46 16.32
C LEU A 76 -0.74 -4.33 16.85
N GLU A 77 -0.19 -5.17 15.98
CA GLU A 77 1.02 -5.95 16.23
C GLU A 77 2.09 -5.62 15.18
N ILE A 78 3.35 -5.66 15.61
CA ILE A 78 4.53 -5.41 14.78
C ILE A 78 5.41 -6.66 14.77
N ASN A 79 5.95 -7.01 13.61
CA ASN A 79 7.04 -7.98 13.53
C ASN A 79 8.36 -7.24 13.83
N TYR A 80 9.06 -7.65 14.88
CA TYR A 80 10.34 -7.06 15.26
C TYR A 80 11.27 -8.19 15.71
N ARG A 81 12.44 -8.28 15.07
CA ARG A 81 13.41 -9.37 15.23
C ARG A 81 12.81 -10.75 14.91
N GLY A 82 11.98 -10.82 13.88
CA GLY A 82 11.32 -12.05 13.44
C GLY A 82 10.16 -12.52 14.32
N GLU A 83 9.80 -11.78 15.38
CA GLU A 83 8.71 -12.13 16.30
C GLU A 83 7.58 -11.11 16.25
N TRP A 84 6.35 -11.59 16.37
CA TRP A 84 5.17 -10.75 16.47
C TRP A 84 4.94 -10.29 17.91
N GLY A 85 4.98 -8.97 18.13
CA GLY A 85 4.78 -8.35 19.44
C GLY A 85 3.72 -7.26 19.43
N THR A 86 3.35 -6.79 20.63
CA THR A 86 2.43 -5.67 20.82
C THR A 86 3.18 -4.34 20.97
N ILE A 87 2.50 -3.23 20.68
CA ILE A 87 3.03 -1.87 20.83
C ILE A 87 2.46 -1.23 22.10
N CYS A 88 3.30 -0.55 22.88
CA CYS A 88 2.86 0.16 24.09
C CYS A 88 2.02 1.38 23.71
N SER A 89 0.89 1.58 24.39
CA SER A 89 -0.01 2.71 24.15
C SER A 89 0.50 4.05 24.71
N SER A 90 1.55 4.04 25.53
CA SER A 90 2.15 5.27 26.07
C SER A 90 2.69 6.13 24.93
N ARG A 91 2.11 7.33 24.76
CA ARG A 91 2.41 8.29 23.67
C ARG A 91 2.05 7.78 22.26
N PHE A 92 1.25 6.72 22.14
CA PHE A 92 0.72 6.28 20.86
C PHE A 92 -0.60 7.02 20.59
N GLY A 93 -0.54 8.09 19.81
CA GLY A 93 -1.66 8.98 19.52
C GLY A 93 -2.14 8.90 18.07
N HIS A 94 -2.83 9.97 17.64
CA HIS A 94 -3.38 10.07 16.28
C HIS A 94 -2.32 10.08 15.19
N VAL A 95 -1.16 10.67 15.45
CA VAL A 95 -0.08 10.76 14.48
C VAL A 95 0.51 9.37 14.21
N GLU A 96 0.82 8.62 15.27
CA GLU A 96 1.39 7.28 15.18
C GLU A 96 0.40 6.30 14.53
N ALA A 97 -0.87 6.36 14.93
CA ALA A 97 -1.91 5.55 14.32
C ALA A 97 -2.10 5.87 12.83
N SER A 98 -1.95 7.15 12.43
CA SER A 98 -2.02 7.53 11.02
C SER A 98 -0.92 6.89 10.19
N VAL A 99 0.30 6.81 10.74
CA VAL A 99 1.41 6.09 10.11
C VAL A 99 1.09 4.60 9.98
N ALA A 100 0.63 3.97 11.06
CA ALA A 100 0.32 2.54 11.07
C ALA A 100 -0.77 2.16 10.06
N CYS A 101 -1.86 2.93 10.00
CA CYS A 101 -2.93 2.69 9.03
C CYS A 101 -2.45 2.87 7.59
N ARG A 102 -1.62 3.89 7.29
CA ARG A 102 -1.05 4.05 5.94
C ARG A 102 -0.16 2.87 5.56
N GLN A 103 0.65 2.38 6.50
CA GLN A 103 1.50 1.20 6.27
C GLN A 103 0.68 -0.08 6.05
N LEU A 104 -0.53 -0.15 6.60
CA LEU A 104 -1.49 -1.24 6.35
C LEU A 104 -2.31 -1.02 5.05
N GLY A 105 -2.07 0.05 4.30
CA GLY A 105 -2.80 0.38 3.07
C GLY A 105 -4.12 1.16 3.28
N TYR A 106 -4.39 1.65 4.49
CA TYR A 106 -5.57 2.46 4.81
C TYR A 106 -5.25 3.96 4.83
N TRP A 107 -6.00 4.75 4.06
CA TRP A 107 -5.71 6.17 3.83
C TRP A 107 -6.59 7.13 4.66
N CYS A 108 -7.63 6.62 5.34
CA CYS A 108 -8.47 7.34 6.31
C CYS A 108 -8.36 6.68 7.69
N VAL A 109 -8.09 7.46 8.73
CA VAL A 109 -7.68 6.93 10.04
C VAL A 109 -8.53 7.48 11.18
N HIS A 110 -9.07 6.58 12.00
CA HIS A 110 -9.72 6.89 13.28
C HIS A 110 -9.05 6.06 14.38
N VAL A 111 -8.63 6.69 15.48
CA VAL A 111 -7.94 5.98 16.56
C VAL A 111 -8.96 5.39 17.52
N LEU A 112 -8.95 4.06 17.63
CA LEU A 112 -9.68 3.35 18.67
C LEU A 112 -8.77 3.15 19.88
N ARG A 113 -9.23 3.52 21.08
CA ARG A 113 -8.54 3.21 22.33
C ARG A 113 -9.02 1.85 22.82
N VAL A 114 -8.08 1.01 23.28
CA VAL A 114 -8.42 -0.24 23.95
C VAL A 114 -8.90 0.11 25.36
N GLU A 115 -10.18 -0.13 25.64
CA GLU A 115 -10.70 -0.12 26.99
C GLU A 115 -10.32 -1.44 27.67
N LEU A 116 -9.72 -1.34 28.84
CA LEU A 116 -9.48 -2.48 29.73
C LEU A 116 -10.74 -2.67 30.57
N ASN A 117 -11.34 -3.86 30.54
CA ASN A 117 -12.28 -4.32 31.56
C ASN A 117 -11.52 -4.72 32.83
#